data_AF-A0A7J6RSU5-F1
#
_entry.id   AF-A0A7J6RSU5-F1
#
_cell.length_a   1.000
_cell.length_b   1.000
_cell.length_c   1.000
_cell.angle_alpha   90.00
_cell.angle_beta   90.00
_cell.angle_gamma   90.00
#
_symmetry.space_group_name_H-M   'P 1'
#
loop_
_entity.id
_entity.type
_entity.pdbx_description
1 polymer ?
#
loop_
_entity_poly.entity_id
_entity_poly.type
_entity_poly.pdbx_seq_one_letter_code
_entity_poly.pdbx_strand_id
1 'polypeptide(L)'
;RRLDDLTTAFNERDKAAELMSHYKVKMQALSEEHISKPKKDMDDRIKRNLVKQQNAVEAYKRVDTEVRTEANQVLENRQMDFANILQKMCTYIAKNSKSQAAAIPAFEEQIPAMVQESKDNLQKTRAAREEAAKAAEKSEKAPTTPASPKESSAVATPTASSTEGDHEPDKEPSTAETKDTAKPDPSPAASADQTDKQ
;
A
#
# COMPACT_ATOMS: atom_id res chain seq x y z
N ARG A 1 13.18 -9.88 -3.24
CA ARG A 1 12.60 -10.74 -2.18
C ARG A 1 11.68 -9.90 -1.31
N ARG A 2 10.65 -10.50 -0.71
CA ARG A 2 9.73 -9.80 0.19
C ARG A 2 10.35 -9.75 1.59
N LEU A 3 10.00 -8.74 2.40
CA LEU A 3 10.44 -8.63 3.79
C LEU A 3 10.09 -9.89 4.61
N ASP A 4 8.97 -10.52 4.30
CA ASP A 4 8.50 -11.75 4.96
C ASP A 4 9.47 -12.93 4.79
N ASP A 5 10.17 -13.00 3.65
CA ASP A 5 11.19 -14.02 3.37
C ASP A 5 12.39 -13.82 4.32
N LEU A 6 12.76 -12.56 4.57
CA LEU A 6 13.90 -12.21 5.44
C LEU A 6 13.58 -12.47 6.92
N THR A 7 12.34 -12.22 7.36
CA THR A 7 11.89 -12.58 8.71
C THR A 7 11.98 -14.09 8.94
N THR A 8 11.58 -14.89 7.96
CA THR A 8 11.71 -16.35 8.03
C THR A 8 13.17 -16.77 8.14
N ALA A 9 14.06 -16.16 7.33
CA ALA A 9 15.49 -16.45 7.35
C ALA A 9 16.15 -16.07 8.70
N PHE A 10 15.76 -14.96 9.33
CA PHE A 10 16.21 -14.61 10.68
C PHE A 10 15.76 -15.64 11.74
N ASN A 11 14.51 -16.11 11.67
CA ASN A 11 14.03 -17.15 12.57
C ASN A 11 14.81 -18.46 12.41
N GLU A 12 15.20 -18.81 11.18
CA GLU A 12 16.04 -19.98 10.91
C GLU A 12 17.46 -19.81 11.46
N ARG A 13 18.05 -18.62 11.31
CA ARG A 13 19.34 -18.29 11.92
C ARG A 13 19.29 -18.43 13.43
N ASP A 14 18.24 -17.94 14.07
CA ASP A 14 18.10 -17.99 15.53
C ASP A 14 17.95 -19.43 16.03
N LYS A 15 17.17 -20.27 15.32
CA LYS A 15 17.12 -21.73 15.59
C LYS A 15 18.48 -22.40 15.46
N ALA A 16 19.27 -22.04 14.44
CA ALA A 16 20.61 -22.57 14.25
C ALA A 16 21.57 -22.10 15.36
N ALA A 17 21.44 -20.85 15.81
CA ALA A 17 22.21 -20.29 16.93
C ALA A 17 21.90 -21.00 18.25
N GLU A 18 20.62 -21.29 18.52
CA GLU A 18 20.19 -22.07 19.68
C GLU A 18 20.80 -23.48 19.65
N LEU A 19 20.76 -24.16 18.50
CA LEU A 19 21.34 -25.50 18.36
C LEU A 19 22.86 -25.51 18.61
N MET A 20 23.57 -24.51 18.06
CA MET A 20 25.00 -24.31 18.31
C MET A 20 25.27 -24.09 19.81
N SER A 21 24.49 -23.22 20.45
CA SER A 21 24.61 -22.91 21.88
C SER A 21 24.35 -24.15 22.75
N HIS A 22 23.30 -24.91 22.43
CA HIS A 22 22.96 -26.16 23.13
C HIS A 22 24.14 -27.15 23.10
N TYR A 23 24.76 -27.39 21.94
CA TYR A 23 25.91 -28.30 21.88
C TYR A 23 27.17 -27.74 22.54
N LYS A 24 27.36 -26.42 22.56
CA LYS A 24 28.45 -25.78 23.30
C LYS A 24 28.32 -26.04 24.81
N VAL A 25 27.15 -25.78 25.39
CA VAL A 25 26.87 -26.03 26.82
C VAL A 25 26.99 -27.53 27.12
N LYS A 26 26.47 -28.39 26.25
CA LYS A 26 26.55 -29.84 26.43
C LYS A 26 27.99 -30.37 26.41
N MET A 27 28.85 -29.82 25.54
CA MET A 27 30.26 -30.20 25.49
C MET A 27 31.02 -29.75 26.74
N GLN A 28 30.71 -28.57 27.29
CA GLN A 28 31.26 -28.12 28.57
C GLN A 28 30.85 -29.06 29.70
N ALA A 29 29.56 -29.39 29.81
CA ALA A 29 29.05 -30.31 30.83
C ALA A 29 29.67 -31.72 30.72
N LEU A 30 29.85 -32.24 29.51
CA LEU A 30 30.50 -33.55 29.30
C LEU A 30 31.99 -33.52 29.67
N SER A 31 32.68 -32.42 29.38
CA SER A 31 34.07 -32.24 29.77
C SER A 31 34.23 -32.18 31.30
N GLU A 32 33.35 -31.46 31.99
CA GLU A 32 33.32 -31.40 33.45
C GLU A 32 32.97 -32.75 34.09
N GLU A 33 31.99 -33.48 33.53
CA GLU A 33 31.64 -34.84 33.98
C GLU A 33 32.82 -35.79 33.78
N HIS A 34 33.57 -35.67 32.69
CA HIS A 34 34.74 -36.51 32.42
C HIS A 34 35.90 -36.26 33.40
N ILE A 35 36.16 -34.99 33.72
CA ILE A 35 37.18 -34.61 34.70
C ILE A 35 36.80 -35.08 36.11
N SER A 36 35.52 -34.95 36.49
CA SER A 36 35.06 -35.29 37.84
C SER A 36 34.86 -36.79 38.05
N LYS A 37 34.38 -37.52 37.03
CA LYS A 37 34.07 -38.97 37.09
C LYS A 37 34.39 -39.62 35.73
N PRO A 38 35.65 -39.99 35.48
CA PRO A 38 36.02 -40.64 34.23
C PRO A 38 35.31 -41.99 34.12
N LYS A 39 34.50 -42.16 33.07
CA LYS A 39 33.85 -43.43 32.72
C LYS A 39 34.38 -43.88 31.37
N LYS A 40 34.47 -45.19 31.18
CA LYS A 40 35.05 -45.83 29.98
C LYS A 40 34.39 -45.39 28.67
N ASP A 41 33.10 -45.05 28.70
CA ASP A 41 32.33 -44.65 27.51
C ASP A 41 32.28 -43.12 27.29
N MET A 42 32.95 -42.32 28.13
CA MET A 42 32.84 -40.85 28.04
C MET A 42 33.57 -40.26 26.86
N ASP A 43 34.74 -40.80 26.50
CA ASP A 43 35.49 -40.34 25.35
C ASP A 43 34.68 -40.47 24.05
N ASP A 44 33.97 -41.59 23.86
CA ASP A 44 33.13 -41.80 22.70
C ASP A 44 31.89 -40.89 22.69
N ARG A 45 31.31 -40.62 23.87
CA ARG A 45 30.22 -39.63 24.01
C ARG A 45 30.71 -38.23 23.67
N ILE A 46 31.90 -37.84 24.13
CA ILE A 46 32.51 -36.54 23.83
C ILE A 46 32.79 -36.42 22.34
N LYS A 47 33.45 -37.42 21.72
CA LYS A 47 33.71 -37.43 20.27
C LYS A 47 32.43 -37.29 19.45
N ARG A 48 31.36 -38.00 19.81
CA ARG A 48 30.07 -37.91 19.11
C ARG A 48 29.43 -36.52 19.24
N ASN A 49 29.49 -35.90 20.42
CA ASN A 49 28.93 -34.56 20.61
C ASN A 49 29.82 -33.47 20.01
N LEU A 50 31.14 -33.70 19.89
CA LEU A 50 32.06 -32.81 19.18
C LEU A 50 31.68 -32.72 17.70
N VAL A 51 31.42 -33.84 17.03
CA VAL A 51 30.96 -33.85 15.63
C VAL A 51 29.62 -33.11 15.50
N LYS A 52 28.68 -33.33 16.43
CA LYS A 52 27.39 -32.61 16.43
C LYS A 52 27.56 -31.10 16.64
N GLN A 53 28.49 -30.70 17.50
CA GLN A 53 28.83 -29.30 17.72
C GLN A 53 29.43 -28.69 16.46
N GLN A 54 30.38 -29.37 15.81
CA GLN A 54 30.98 -28.93 14.55
C GLN A 54 29.91 -28.72 13.48
N ASN A 55 29.03 -29.71 13.28
CA ASN A 55 27.93 -29.61 12.32
C ASN A 55 26.98 -28.44 12.66
N ALA A 56 26.66 -28.22 13.94
CA ALA A 56 25.81 -27.10 14.36
C ALA A 56 26.48 -25.73 14.14
N VAL A 57 27.80 -25.63 14.36
CA VAL A 57 28.58 -24.42 14.09
C VAL A 57 28.61 -24.12 12.59
N GLU A 58 28.85 -25.13 11.75
CA GLU A 58 28.87 -24.97 10.30
C GLU A 58 27.49 -24.57 9.76
N ALA A 59 26.43 -25.22 10.24
CA ALA A 59 25.05 -24.88 9.88
C ALA A 59 24.73 -23.43 10.26
N TYR A 60 25.04 -23.01 11.48
CA TYR A 60 24.84 -21.63 11.92
C TYR A 60 25.62 -20.64 11.07
N LYS A 61 26.91 -20.87 10.82
CA LYS A 61 27.74 -19.98 9.99
C LYS A 61 27.19 -19.82 8.58
N ARG A 62 26.72 -20.91 7.98
CA ARG A 62 26.10 -20.89 6.66
C ARG A 62 24.85 -20.01 6.65
N VAL A 63 23.90 -20.29 7.54
CA VAL A 63 22.64 -19.54 7.62
C VAL A 63 22.89 -18.07 7.97
N ASP A 64 23.79 -17.77 8.91
CA ASP A 64 24.16 -16.39 9.27
C ASP A 64 24.75 -15.60 8.08
N THR A 65 25.59 -16.26 7.27
CA THR A 65 26.18 -15.65 6.08
C THR A 65 25.14 -15.38 4.99
N GLU A 66 24.24 -16.34 4.76
CA GLU A 66 23.12 -16.20 3.82
C GLU A 66 22.20 -15.04 4.24
N VAL A 67 21.75 -15.03 5.51
CA VAL A 67 20.90 -13.98 6.07
C VAL A 67 21.56 -12.60 6.02
N ARG A 68 22.86 -12.50 6.35
CA ARG A 68 23.59 -11.22 6.29
C ARG A 68 23.66 -10.68 4.87
N THR A 69 23.96 -11.55 3.91
CA THR A 69 23.99 -11.20 2.48
C THR A 69 22.63 -10.66 2.02
N GLU A 70 21.56 -11.35 2.39
CA GLU A 70 20.20 -10.97 2.02
C GLU A 70 19.76 -9.65 2.67
N ALA A 71 20.04 -9.48 3.96
CA ALA A 71 19.73 -8.25 4.68
C ALA A 71 20.45 -7.04 4.05
N ASN A 72 21.74 -7.19 3.70
CA ASN A 72 22.50 -6.15 3.03
C ASN A 72 21.90 -5.81 1.66
N GLN A 73 21.52 -6.82 0.87
CA GLN A 73 20.91 -6.59 -0.43
C GLN A 73 19.58 -5.81 -0.33
N VAL A 74 18.76 -6.09 0.68
CA VAL A 74 17.52 -5.32 0.94
C VAL A 74 17.84 -3.87 1.31
N LEU A 75 18.85 -3.66 2.16
CA LEU A 75 19.26 -2.31 2.55
C LEU A 75 19.83 -1.50 1.38
N GLU A 76 20.64 -2.12 0.53
CA GLU A 76 21.22 -1.48 -0.67
C GLU A 76 20.14 -1.11 -1.68
N ASN A 77 19.19 -2.01 -1.93
CA ASN A 77 18.10 -1.76 -2.87
C ASN A 77 17.14 -0.65 -2.39
N ARG A 78 17.00 -0.46 -1.08
CA ARG A 78 16.12 0.56 -0.50
C ARG A 78 16.42 1.97 -1.02
N GLN A 79 17.69 2.32 -1.16
CA GLN A 79 18.07 3.66 -1.64
C GLN A 79 17.70 3.85 -3.12
N MET A 80 17.89 2.82 -3.94
CA MET A 80 17.50 2.81 -5.34
C MET A 80 15.97 2.93 -5.50
N ASP A 81 15.21 2.20 -4.67
CA ASP A 81 13.75 2.25 -4.68
C ASP A 81 13.22 3.64 -4.33
N PHE A 82 13.79 4.30 -3.31
CA PHE A 82 13.44 5.68 -2.98
C PHE A 82 13.77 6.65 -4.12
N ALA A 83 14.95 6.53 -4.73
CA ALA A 83 15.32 7.36 -5.87
C ALA A 83 14.34 7.18 -7.04
N ASN A 84 13.94 5.94 -7.33
CA ASN A 84 12.98 5.62 -8.39
C ASN A 84 11.59 6.19 -8.10
N ILE A 85 11.10 6.10 -6.86
CA ILE A 85 9.82 6.68 -6.44
C ILE A 85 9.86 8.20 -6.57
N LEU A 86 10.93 8.83 -6.08
CA LEU A 86 11.10 10.28 -6.16
C LEU A 86 11.17 10.76 -7.61
N GLN A 87 11.91 10.06 -8.47
CA GLN A 87 11.99 10.37 -9.89
C GLN A 87 10.60 10.32 -10.56
N LYS A 88 9.80 9.29 -10.26
CA LYS A 88 8.43 9.15 -10.79
C LYS A 88 7.54 10.29 -10.31
N MET A 89 7.60 10.65 -9.03
CA MET A 89 6.85 11.77 -8.44
C MET A 89 7.23 13.11 -9.09
N CYS A 90 8.52 13.41 -9.18
CA CYS A 90 9.02 14.62 -9.82
C CYS A 90 8.61 14.70 -11.29
N THR A 91 8.68 13.57 -12.01
CA THR A 91 8.26 13.49 -13.42
C THR A 91 6.75 13.73 -13.56
N TYR A 92 5.95 13.15 -12.67
CA TYR A 92 4.50 13.35 -12.66
C TYR A 92 4.15 14.82 -12.42
N ILE A 93 4.73 15.44 -11.39
CA ILE A 93 4.52 16.86 -11.07
C ILE A 93 4.93 17.73 -12.28
N ALA A 94 6.14 17.52 -12.82
CA ALA A 94 6.62 18.29 -13.96
C ALA A 94 5.71 18.18 -15.19
N LYS A 95 5.21 16.97 -15.50
CA LYS A 95 4.26 16.75 -16.61
C LYS A 95 2.94 17.46 -16.37
N ASN A 96 2.38 17.33 -15.16
CA ASN A 96 1.09 17.93 -14.84
C ASN A 96 1.18 19.47 -14.82
N SER A 97 2.22 20.03 -14.21
CA SER A 97 2.49 21.46 -14.21
C SER A 97 2.68 22.01 -15.62
N LYS A 98 3.40 21.30 -16.50
CA LYS A 98 3.52 21.69 -17.91
C LYS A 98 2.18 21.66 -18.64
N SER A 99 1.35 20.64 -18.39
CA SER A 99 0.01 20.53 -18.98
C SER A 99 -0.90 21.68 -18.53
N GLN A 100 -0.87 22.05 -17.26
CA GLN A 100 -1.65 23.18 -16.74
C GLN A 100 -1.13 24.52 -17.27
N ALA A 101 0.19 24.71 -17.30
CA ALA A 101 0.80 25.91 -17.85
C ALA A 101 0.44 26.11 -19.34
N ALA A 102 0.33 25.02 -20.11
CA ALA A 102 -0.10 25.08 -21.51
C ALA A 102 -1.59 25.49 -21.68
N ALA A 103 -2.41 25.32 -20.64
CA ALA A 103 -3.82 25.73 -20.67
C ALA A 103 -4.01 27.22 -20.34
N ILE A 104 -3.05 27.87 -19.67
CA ILE A 104 -3.14 29.29 -19.27
C ILE A 104 -3.37 30.22 -20.47
N PRO A 105 -2.62 30.12 -21.59
CA PRO A 105 -2.84 31.00 -22.74
C PRO A 105 -4.23 30.83 -23.36
N ALA A 106 -4.76 29.60 -23.37
CA ALA A 106 -6.10 29.34 -23.89
C ALA A 106 -7.18 30.01 -23.02
N PHE A 107 -7.01 30.02 -21.70
CA PHE A 107 -7.91 30.75 -20.79
C PHE A 107 -7.76 32.26 -20.91
N GLU A 108 -6.54 32.77 -21.10
CA GLU A 108 -6.28 34.20 -21.32
C GLU A 108 -6.98 34.73 -22.58
N GLU A 109 -7.12 33.92 -23.63
CA GLU A 109 -7.85 34.30 -24.85
C GLU A 109 -9.36 34.04 -24.75
N GLN A 110 -9.78 32.89 -24.21
CA GLN A 110 -11.20 32.51 -24.19
C GLN A 110 -12.04 33.33 -23.21
N ILE A 111 -11.50 33.65 -22.02
CA ILE A 111 -12.29 34.34 -20.99
C ILE A 111 -12.71 35.74 -21.46
N PRO A 112 -11.81 36.60 -21.99
CA PRO A 112 -12.22 37.90 -22.53
C PRO A 112 -13.20 37.77 -23.70
N ALA A 113 -13.01 36.79 -24.59
CA ALA A 113 -13.91 36.55 -25.73
C ALA A 113 -15.33 36.21 -25.27
N MET A 114 -15.49 35.27 -24.31
CA MET A 114 -16.80 34.93 -23.75
C MET A 114 -17.43 36.11 -22.99
N VAL A 115 -16.63 36.90 -22.27
CA VAL A 115 -17.12 38.10 -21.58
C VAL A 115 -17.64 39.13 -22.59
N GLN A 116 -16.94 39.32 -23.71
CA GLN A 116 -17.36 40.25 -24.74
C GLN A 116 -18.63 39.76 -25.46
N GLU A 117 -18.69 38.49 -25.83
CA GLU A 117 -19.88 37.87 -26.44
C GLU A 117 -21.10 37.99 -25.52
N SER A 118 -20.92 37.76 -24.22
CA SER A 118 -21.99 37.94 -23.22
C SER A 118 -22.49 39.38 -23.15
N LYS A 119 -21.58 40.37 -23.17
CA LYS A 119 -21.95 41.80 -23.20
C LYS A 119 -22.72 42.16 -24.47
N ASP A 120 -22.27 41.69 -25.63
CA ASP A 120 -22.90 41.98 -26.92
C ASP A 120 -24.30 41.36 -26.98
N ASN A 121 -24.47 40.13 -26.48
CA ASN A 121 -25.78 39.47 -26.39
C ASN A 121 -26.73 40.21 -25.43
N LEU A 122 -26.23 40.71 -24.30
CA LEU A 122 -26.99 41.54 -23.36
C LEU A 122 -27.43 42.86 -24.00
N GLN A 123 -26.56 43.52 -24.76
CA GLN A 123 -26.89 44.76 -25.47
C GLN A 123 -27.93 44.53 -26.57
N LYS A 124 -27.78 43.48 -27.39
CA LYS A 124 -28.79 43.10 -28.39
C LYS A 124 -30.15 42.82 -27.77
N THR A 125 -30.17 42.13 -26.63
CA THR A 125 -31.40 41.83 -25.89
C THR A 125 -32.06 43.11 -25.35
N ARG A 126 -31.26 44.08 -24.87
CA ARG A 126 -31.77 45.39 -24.44
C ARG A 126 -32.32 46.21 -25.61
N ALA A 127 -31.60 46.28 -26.73
CA ALA A 127 -32.06 46.98 -27.93
C ALA A 127 -33.37 46.39 -28.47
N ALA A 128 -33.48 45.05 -28.55
CA ALA A 128 -34.70 44.38 -28.95
C ALA A 128 -35.89 44.67 -28.00
N ARG A 129 -35.65 44.75 -26.69
CA ARG A 129 -36.68 45.16 -25.71
C ARG A 129 -37.10 46.61 -25.88
N GLU A 130 -36.16 47.51 -26.17
CA GLU A 130 -36.45 48.93 -26.34
C GLU A 130 -37.20 49.21 -27.66
N GLU A 131 -36.88 48.50 -28.74
CA GLU A 131 -37.65 48.53 -29.98
C GLU A 131 -39.04 47.92 -29.81
N ALA A 132 -39.17 46.81 -29.07
CA ALA A 132 -40.47 46.24 -28.73
C ALA A 132 -41.32 47.20 -27.89
N ALA A 133 -40.71 47.93 -26.95
CA ALA A 133 -41.40 48.95 -26.15
C ALA A 133 -41.85 50.16 -27.01
N LYS A 134 -41.00 50.66 -27.91
CA LYS A 134 -41.34 51.75 -28.84
C LYS A 134 -42.39 51.33 -29.87
N ALA A 135 -42.40 50.06 -30.29
CA ALA A 135 -43.43 49.50 -31.16
C ALA A 135 -44.78 49.36 -30.44
N ALA A 136 -44.77 49.04 -29.14
CA ALA A 136 -45.97 49.03 -28.31
C ALA A 136 -46.58 50.44 -28.15
N GLU A 137 -45.75 51.47 -27.90
CA GLU A 137 -46.20 52.87 -27.82
C GLU A 137 -46.77 53.42 -29.14
N LYS A 138 -46.28 52.95 -30.31
CA LYS A 138 -46.84 53.33 -31.62
C LYS A 138 -48.16 52.65 -31.98
N SER A 139 -48.58 51.61 -31.24
CA SER A 139 -49.86 50.95 -31.46
C SER A 139 -51.01 51.54 -30.62
N GLU A 140 -50.73 52.49 -29.72
CA GLU A 140 -51.71 53.08 -28.83
C GLU A 140 -52.45 54.27 -29.49
N LYS A 141 -53.20 53.99 -30.56
CA LYS A 141 -54.28 54.86 -31.04
C LYS A 141 -55.40 54.06 -31.74
N ALA A 142 -56.05 53.17 -30.99
CA ALA A 142 -57.44 52.77 -31.18
C ALA A 142 -58.03 52.28 -29.84
N PRO A 143 -59.32 52.57 -29.52
CA PRO A 143 -59.81 52.51 -28.15
C PRO A 143 -60.51 51.17 -27.78
N THR A 144 -60.44 50.86 -26.48
CA THR A 144 -61.40 50.09 -25.62
C THR A 144 -61.58 48.58 -25.90
N THR A 145 -61.73 47.65 -24.93
CA THR A 145 -62.11 47.66 -23.49
C THR A 145 -61.72 46.29 -22.85
N PRO A 146 -61.86 46.08 -21.52
CA PRO A 146 -61.13 45.07 -20.75
C PRO A 146 -61.84 43.72 -20.61
N ALA A 147 -61.06 42.65 -20.43
CA ALA A 147 -61.47 41.46 -19.71
C ALA A 147 -60.26 40.79 -19.05
N SER A 148 -60.31 40.66 -17.73
CA SER A 148 -59.46 39.82 -16.88
C SER A 148 -60.41 39.21 -15.82
N PRO A 149 -60.13 38.07 -15.14
CA PRO A 149 -58.91 37.27 -15.18
C PRO A 149 -59.16 35.74 -15.27
N LYS A 150 -58.10 34.95 -15.51
CA LYS A 150 -58.01 33.62 -14.91
C LYS A 150 -56.58 33.32 -14.45
N GLU A 151 -56.53 32.98 -13.17
CA GLU A 151 -55.39 32.59 -12.36
C GLU A 151 -54.65 31.35 -12.90
N SER A 152 -53.33 31.33 -12.73
CA SER A 152 -52.47 30.15 -12.54
C SER A 152 -51.03 30.67 -12.47
N SER A 153 -50.56 31.16 -11.33
CA SER A 153 -49.81 30.38 -10.32
C SER A 153 -48.66 29.55 -10.91
N ALA A 154 -47.45 30.08 -10.82
CA ALA A 154 -46.22 29.34 -10.57
C ALA A 154 -45.15 30.32 -10.09
N VAL A 155 -45.07 30.47 -8.76
CA VAL A 155 -43.98 31.13 -8.05
C VAL A 155 -42.78 30.17 -8.05
N ALA A 156 -41.64 30.62 -8.58
CA ALA A 156 -40.35 30.00 -8.31
C ALA A 156 -39.35 31.11 -7.96
N THR A 157 -39.14 31.28 -6.66
CA THR A 157 -38.03 32.05 -6.08
C THR A 157 -37.09 31.02 -5.42
N PRO A 158 -35.78 31.32 -5.31
CA PRO A 158 -34.71 30.34 -5.30
C PRO A 158 -34.38 29.88 -3.88
N THR A 159 -33.81 28.68 -3.76
CA THR A 159 -33.23 28.19 -2.51
C THR A 159 -31.71 28.20 -2.61
N ALA A 160 -31.09 29.11 -1.87
CA ALA A 160 -29.77 28.90 -1.30
C ALA A 160 -29.97 28.43 0.15
N SER A 161 -29.33 27.35 0.57
CA SER A 161 -28.72 27.26 1.90
C SER A 161 -27.93 25.96 2.02
N SER A 162 -26.70 26.12 2.51
CA SER A 162 -25.84 25.11 3.09
C SER A 162 -26.53 24.31 4.19
N THR A 163 -26.02 23.10 4.44
CA THR A 163 -26.02 22.51 5.78
C THR A 163 -24.76 21.68 5.96
N GLU A 164 -23.95 22.09 6.94
CA GLU A 164 -22.92 21.30 7.62
C GLU A 164 -23.59 20.22 8.50
N GLY A 165 -22.80 19.20 8.86
CA GLY A 165 -23.16 18.10 9.77
C GLY A 165 -22.50 16.81 9.27
N ASP A 166 -21.27 16.45 9.66
CA ASP A 166 -20.82 16.08 11.01
C ASP A 166 -21.61 14.88 11.58
N HIS A 167 -21.10 13.65 11.35
CA HIS A 167 -20.76 12.70 12.42
C HIS A 167 -20.11 11.40 11.89
N GLU A 168 -18.90 11.20 12.41
CA GLU A 168 -18.10 10.03 12.82
C GLU A 168 -18.74 8.61 12.98
N PRO A 169 -17.95 7.55 13.34
CA PRO A 169 -17.90 6.27 12.64
C PRO A 169 -18.43 5.10 13.50
N ASP A 170 -17.99 3.88 13.17
CA ASP A 170 -18.07 2.60 13.89
C ASP A 170 -19.06 1.56 13.38
N LYS A 171 -18.48 0.43 12.92
CA LYS A 171 -18.73 -0.91 13.47
C LYS A 171 -17.92 -1.99 12.74
N GLU A 172 -16.77 -2.35 13.31
CA GLU A 172 -16.41 -3.75 13.57
C GLU A 172 -16.70 -3.98 15.08
N PRO A 173 -17.12 -5.18 15.56
CA PRO A 173 -16.36 -6.41 15.40
C PRO A 173 -17.20 -7.70 15.26
N SER A 174 -16.60 -8.78 14.75
CA SER A 174 -16.98 -10.12 15.21
C SER A 174 -15.87 -11.14 15.03
N THR A 175 -15.43 -11.63 16.19
CA THR A 175 -14.62 -12.82 16.47
C THR A 175 -15.18 -14.11 15.85
N ALA A 176 -14.30 -15.04 15.47
CA ALA A 176 -14.45 -16.47 15.77
C ALA A 176 -13.13 -17.23 15.54
N GLU A 177 -12.60 -17.77 16.64
CA GLU A 177 -11.62 -18.85 16.69
C GLU A 177 -12.14 -20.12 16.00
N THR A 178 -11.25 -20.92 15.42
CA THR A 178 -11.32 -22.38 15.57
C THR A 178 -9.93 -23.00 15.49
N LYS A 179 -9.57 -23.58 16.63
CA LYS A 179 -8.46 -24.47 16.92
C LYS A 179 -8.86 -25.85 16.41
N ASP A 180 -8.03 -26.51 15.62
CA ASP A 180 -8.06 -27.97 15.60
C ASP A 180 -6.69 -28.61 15.37
N THR A 181 -6.55 -29.72 16.06
CA THR A 181 -5.34 -30.43 16.45
C THR A 181 -5.29 -31.75 15.69
N ALA A 182 -4.21 -32.04 14.97
CA ALA A 182 -3.87 -33.42 14.64
C ALA A 182 -2.37 -33.58 14.37
N LYS A 183 -1.75 -34.47 15.13
CA LYS A 183 -0.41 -35.04 14.97
C LYS A 183 -0.58 -36.57 15.10
N PRO A 184 0.46 -37.36 14.85
CA PRO A 184 0.99 -37.84 13.56
C PRO A 184 0.82 -39.37 13.43
N ASP A 185 1.12 -39.95 12.26
CA ASP A 185 1.62 -41.35 12.20
C ASP A 185 2.20 -41.71 10.80
N PRO A 186 2.86 -42.87 10.59
CA PRO A 186 4.31 -42.97 10.61
C PRO A 186 4.94 -43.35 9.27
N SER A 187 6.27 -43.26 9.26
CA SER A 187 7.17 -43.83 8.24
C SER A 187 6.99 -45.35 8.10
N PRO A 188 7.33 -45.92 6.94
CA PRO A 188 8.14 -47.14 6.97
C PRO A 188 9.40 -47.05 6.09
N ALA A 189 10.43 -47.69 6.62
CA ALA A 189 11.70 -48.01 5.98
C ALA A 189 11.59 -49.17 4.98
N ALA A 190 12.48 -49.21 3.98
CA ALA A 190 13.16 -50.40 3.43
C ALA A 190 14.15 -49.93 2.33
N SER A 191 15.46 -50.12 2.51
CA SER A 191 16.29 -51.24 1.97
C SER A 191 16.70 -51.00 0.51
N ALA A 192 17.95 -50.60 0.25
CA ALA A 192 19.12 -51.47 0.00
C ALA A 192 19.24 -51.90 -1.47
N ASP A 193 20.32 -51.49 -2.15
CA ASP A 193 21.03 -52.40 -3.06
C ASP A 193 22.50 -52.00 -3.26
N GLN A 194 23.34 -53.02 -3.32
CA GLN A 194 24.77 -52.99 -3.60
C GLN A 194 24.99 -52.85 -5.11
N THR A 195 26.12 -52.25 -5.53
CA THR A 195 26.82 -52.81 -6.69
C THR A 195 28.32 -52.61 -6.60
N ASP A 196 28.98 -53.72 -6.85
CA ASP A 196 30.39 -54.07 -6.83
C ASP A 196 30.99 -53.90 -8.25
N LYS A 197 32.33 -53.93 -8.35
CA LYS A 197 33.21 -53.96 -9.57
C LYS A 197 33.46 -52.61 -10.24
N GLN A 198 34.68 -52.21 -10.63
CA GLN A 198 35.95 -52.92 -10.91
C GLN A 198 37.15 -52.18 -10.33
#